data_AF-A0A955XSC8-F1
#
_entry.id   AF-A0A955XSC8-F1
#
_cell.length_a   1.000
_cell.length_b   1.000
_cell.length_c   1.000
_cell.angle_alpha   90.00
_cell.angle_beta   90.00
_cell.angle_gamma   90.00
#
_symmetry.space_group_name_H-M   'P 1'
#
loop_
_entity.id
_entity.type
_entity.pdbx_description
1 polymer ?
#
loop_
_entity_poly.entity_id
_entity_poly.type
_entity_poly.pdbx_seq_one_letter_code
_entity_poly.pdbx_strand_id
1 'polypeptide(L)'
;MSLSLLTLGIVAAILALNAYRPVYWPGWLALSSFFAGWLTTEAAIQTITWQFVLALILVVGGALSGWPGLVGLALCVCAWTALALEARAALGSSGIIERGLQKALGEDYAQELHETAHSAPMRVDWPYVLKVFPIRRRGVVRHRNIQYQASGQRRHRL
;
A
#
# COMPACT_ATOMS: atom_id res chain seq x y z
N MET A 1 17.50 -15.92 -22.52
CA MET A 1 17.21 -14.67 -21.78
C MET A 1 15.86 -14.05 -22.15
N SER A 2 15.43 -14.12 -23.42
CA SER A 2 14.12 -13.58 -23.85
C SER A 2 12.92 -14.17 -23.12
N LEU A 3 12.94 -15.48 -22.80
CA LEU A 3 11.89 -16.11 -21.98
C LEU A 3 11.84 -15.55 -20.55
N SER A 4 12.99 -15.22 -19.97
CA SER A 4 13.05 -14.64 -18.62
C SER A 4 12.39 -13.25 -18.57
N LEU A 5 12.59 -12.44 -19.60
CA LEU A 5 11.93 -11.13 -19.74
C LEU A 5 10.42 -11.29 -19.99
N LEU A 6 10.01 -12.32 -20.74
CA LEU A 6 8.60 -12.65 -20.91
C LEU A 6 7.94 -13.07 -19.57
N THR A 7 8.59 -13.93 -18.79
CA THR A 7 8.10 -14.34 -17.46
C THR A 7 7.97 -13.13 -16.53
N LEU A 8 8.96 -12.24 -16.51
CA LEU A 8 8.90 -11.00 -15.74
C LEU A 8 7.71 -10.13 -16.16
N GLY A 9 7.47 -9.97 -17.47
CA GLY A 9 6.33 -9.24 -18.02
C GLY A 9 4.98 -9.85 -17.63
N ILE A 10 4.85 -11.17 -17.71
CA ILE A 10 3.61 -11.88 -17.30
C ILE A 10 3.36 -11.67 -15.81
N VAL A 11 4.38 -11.83 -14.96
CA VAL A 11 4.24 -11.62 -13.51
C VAL A 11 3.85 -10.18 -13.22
N ALA A 12 4.49 -9.19 -13.85
CA ALA A 12 4.15 -7.79 -13.69
C ALA A 12 2.69 -7.51 -14.10
N ALA A 13 2.24 -8.08 -15.22
CA ALA A 13 0.87 -7.95 -15.68
C ALA A 13 -0.15 -8.59 -14.73
N ILE A 14 0.14 -9.77 -14.18
CA ILE A 14 -0.72 -10.43 -13.18
C ILE A 14 -0.84 -9.58 -11.91
N LEU A 15 0.28 -9.04 -11.43
CA LEU A 15 0.30 -8.16 -10.25
C LEU A 15 -0.52 -6.89 -10.49
N ALA A 16 -0.35 -6.26 -11.65
CA ALA A 16 -1.14 -5.11 -12.04
C ALA A 16 -2.64 -5.45 -12.14
N LEU A 17 -3.01 -6.57 -12.76
CA LEU A 17 -4.41 -7.02 -12.80
C LEU A 17 -4.97 -7.25 -11.41
N ASN A 18 -4.20 -7.88 -10.52
CA ASN A 18 -4.63 -8.18 -9.16
C ASN A 18 -4.83 -6.92 -8.32
N ALA A 19 -4.06 -5.86 -8.56
CA ALA A 19 -4.27 -4.55 -7.92
C ALA A 19 -5.63 -3.93 -8.31
N TYR A 20 -6.02 -4.04 -9.59
CA TYR A 20 -7.31 -3.52 -10.08
C TYR A 20 -8.51 -4.43 -9.79
N ARG A 21 -8.31 -5.74 -9.84
CA ARG A 21 -9.34 -6.76 -9.61
C ARG A 21 -8.81 -7.85 -8.70
N PRO A 22 -8.83 -7.62 -7.37
CA PRO A 22 -8.39 -8.61 -6.42
C PRO A 22 -9.24 -9.86 -6.56
N VAL A 23 -8.58 -11.02 -6.52
CA VAL A 23 -9.28 -12.30 -6.46
C VAL A 23 -9.70 -12.55 -5.01
N TYR A 24 -10.98 -12.84 -4.80
CA TYR A 24 -11.55 -13.13 -3.47
C TYR A 24 -11.92 -14.60 -3.26
N TRP A 25 -11.85 -15.43 -4.32
CA TRP A 25 -12.21 -16.84 -4.27
C TRP A 25 -11.46 -17.65 -5.33
N PRO A 26 -11.08 -18.91 -5.06
CA PRO A 26 -11.15 -19.66 -3.80
C PRO A 26 -10.16 -19.15 -2.74
N GLY A 27 -10.34 -19.52 -1.47
CA GLY A 27 -9.66 -18.89 -0.31
C GLY A 27 -8.12 -18.89 -0.36
N TRP A 28 -7.47 -19.91 -0.93
CA TRP A 28 -6.01 -19.95 -1.08
C TRP A 28 -5.51 -18.93 -2.12
N LEU A 29 -6.31 -18.70 -3.17
CA LEU A 29 -6.06 -17.70 -4.20
C LEU A 29 -6.33 -16.30 -3.65
N ALA A 30 -7.33 -16.16 -2.79
CA ALA A 30 -7.64 -14.93 -2.09
C ALA A 30 -6.50 -14.48 -1.17
N LEU A 31 -5.87 -15.40 -0.44
CA LEU A 31 -4.71 -15.10 0.39
C LEU A 31 -3.52 -14.62 -0.46
N SER A 32 -3.24 -15.32 -1.55
CA SER A 32 -2.16 -14.94 -2.48
C SER A 32 -2.41 -13.59 -3.13
N SER A 33 -3.66 -13.35 -3.58
CA SER A 33 -4.16 -12.08 -4.10
C SER A 33 -4.05 -10.96 -3.07
N PHE A 34 -4.37 -11.22 -1.81
CA PHE A 34 -4.22 -10.24 -0.74
C PHE A 34 -2.77 -9.82 -0.56
N PHE A 35 -1.83 -10.76 -0.42
CA PHE A 35 -0.41 -10.43 -0.26
C PHE A 35 0.18 -9.74 -1.50
N ALA A 36 -0.19 -10.22 -2.69
CA ALA A 36 0.21 -9.61 -3.94
C ALA A 36 -0.34 -8.18 -4.04
N GLY A 37 -1.64 -7.99 -3.83
CA GLY A 37 -2.28 -6.68 -3.84
C GLY A 37 -1.67 -5.75 -2.82
N TRP A 38 -1.55 -6.19 -1.56
CA TRP A 38 -0.96 -5.42 -0.48
C TRP A 38 0.45 -4.91 -0.80
N LEU A 39 1.34 -5.78 -1.28
CA LEU A 39 2.70 -5.38 -1.65
C LEU A 39 2.72 -4.44 -2.86
N THR A 40 1.81 -4.65 -3.81
CA THR A 40 1.79 -3.87 -5.05
C THR A 40 1.11 -2.51 -4.88
N THR A 41 0.16 -2.35 -3.95
CA THR A 41 -0.54 -1.08 -3.70
C THR A 41 0.15 -0.22 -2.63
N GLU A 42 0.58 -0.82 -1.50
CA GLU A 42 1.27 -0.06 -0.43
C GLU A 42 2.73 0.23 -0.78
N ALA A 43 3.37 -0.65 -1.55
CA ALA A 43 4.77 -0.52 -1.98
C ALA A 43 4.89 -0.50 -3.52
N ALA A 44 3.94 0.17 -4.19
CA ALA A 44 3.89 0.30 -5.65
C ALA A 44 5.21 0.82 -6.24
N ILE A 45 5.76 1.88 -5.66
CA ILE A 45 6.99 2.53 -6.13
C ILE A 45 8.19 1.58 -6.02
N GLN A 46 8.33 0.90 -4.88
CA GLN A 46 9.40 -0.07 -4.65
C GLN A 46 9.29 -1.27 -5.59
N THR A 47 8.07 -1.74 -5.84
CA THR A 47 7.79 -2.85 -6.76
C THR A 47 8.15 -2.49 -8.20
N ILE A 48 7.73 -1.32 -8.69
CA ILE A 48 8.11 -0.82 -10.02
C ILE A 48 9.63 -0.67 -10.13
N THR A 49 10.28 -0.12 -9.10
CA THR A 49 11.74 0.10 -9.09
C THR A 49 12.51 -1.22 -9.25
N TRP A 50 12.16 -2.24 -8.45
CA TRP A 50 12.82 -3.54 -8.57
C TRP A 50 12.56 -4.23 -9.90
N GLN A 51 11.33 -4.19 -10.41
CA GLN A 51 11.00 -4.74 -11.73
C GLN A 51 11.76 -4.02 -12.84
N PHE A 52 11.89 -2.69 -12.76
CA PHE A 52 12.63 -1.90 -13.74
C PHE A 52 14.12 -2.25 -13.76
N VAL A 53 14.75 -2.37 -12.59
CA VAL A 53 16.16 -2.77 -12.48
C VAL A 53 16.37 -4.17 -13.08
N LEU A 54 15.51 -5.13 -12.75
CA LEU A 54 15.58 -6.49 -13.30
C LEU A 54 15.37 -6.51 -14.83
N ALA A 55 14.39 -5.75 -15.33
CA ALA A 55 14.16 -5.62 -16.77
C ALA A 55 15.37 -5.01 -17.48
N LEU A 56 15.99 -3.98 -16.90
CA LEU A 56 17.18 -3.33 -17.45
C LEU A 56 18.35 -4.31 -17.55
N ILE A 57 18.61 -5.10 -16.49
CA ILE A 57 19.66 -6.13 -16.49
C ILE A 57 19.41 -7.15 -17.62
N LEU A 58 18.16 -7.61 -17.80
CA LEU A 58 17.81 -8.56 -18.85
C LEU A 58 17.94 -7.96 -20.25
N VAL A 59 17.53 -6.71 -20.44
CA VAL A 59 17.67 -5.99 -21.72
C VAL A 59 19.13 -5.82 -22.10
N VAL A 60 19.98 -5.37 -21.17
CA VAL A 60 21.44 -5.24 -21.38
C VAL A 60 22.07 -6.61 -21.66
N GLY A 61 21.58 -7.68 -21.02
CA GLY A 61 21.98 -9.06 -21.31
C GLY A 61 21.49 -9.62 -22.66
N GLY A 62 20.84 -8.82 -23.50
CA GLY A 62 20.41 -9.24 -24.83
C GLY A 62 19.07 -9.97 -24.86
N ALA A 63 18.21 -9.82 -23.85
CA ALA A 63 16.89 -10.44 -23.84
C ALA A 63 15.97 -9.98 -25.00
N LEU A 64 16.28 -8.86 -25.65
CA LEU A 64 15.56 -8.33 -26.82
C LEU A 64 15.89 -9.01 -28.16
N SER A 65 16.83 -9.97 -28.17
CA SER A 65 17.24 -10.71 -29.37
C SER A 65 16.14 -11.57 -30.00
N GLY A 66 15.03 -11.81 -29.31
CA GLY A 66 13.89 -12.56 -29.83
C GLY A 66 12.55 -11.90 -29.51
N TRP A 67 11.53 -12.23 -30.31
CA TRP A 67 10.16 -11.73 -30.13
C TRP A 67 9.58 -11.89 -28.71
N PRO A 68 9.89 -12.96 -27.93
CA PRO A 68 9.37 -13.10 -26.57
C PRO A 68 9.87 -11.98 -25.64
N GLY A 69 11.07 -11.47 -25.87
CA GLY A 69 11.64 -10.39 -25.08
C GLY A 69 10.93 -9.06 -25.32
N LEU A 70 10.57 -8.76 -26.57
CA LEU A 70 9.78 -7.57 -26.92
C LEU A 70 8.39 -7.60 -26.29
N VAL A 71 7.71 -8.76 -26.36
CA VAL A 71 6.41 -8.95 -25.71
C VAL A 71 6.52 -8.81 -24.19
N GLY A 72 7.54 -9.41 -23.58
CA GLY A 72 7.81 -9.28 -22.14
C GLY A 72 8.02 -7.83 -21.72
N LEU A 73 8.82 -7.07 -22.47
CA LEU A 73 9.05 -5.65 -22.20
C LEU A 73 7.76 -4.82 -22.33
N ALA A 74 6.96 -5.06 -23.37
CA ALA A 74 5.68 -4.38 -23.56
C ALA A 74 4.73 -4.64 -22.38
N LEU A 75 4.64 -5.89 -21.90
CA LEU A 75 3.85 -6.23 -20.71
C LEU A 75 4.35 -5.51 -19.46
N CYS A 76 5.66 -5.43 -19.24
CA CYS A 76 6.24 -4.66 -18.14
C CYS A 76 5.82 -3.18 -18.19
N VAL A 77 5.95 -2.53 -19.35
CA VAL A 77 5.60 -1.11 -19.51
C VAL A 77 4.11 -0.87 -19.26
N CYS A 78 3.24 -1.73 -19.79
CA CYS A 78 1.80 -1.66 -19.53
C CYS A 78 1.48 -1.83 -18.04
N ALA A 79 2.11 -2.81 -17.37
CA ALA A 79 1.93 -3.06 -15.95
C ALA A 79 2.39 -1.88 -15.09
N TRP A 80 3.57 -1.31 -15.35
CA TRP A 80 4.08 -0.15 -14.62
C TRP A 80 3.18 1.08 -14.80
N THR A 81 2.67 1.29 -16.02
CA THR A 81 1.75 2.39 -16.30
C THR A 81 0.45 2.24 -15.51
N ALA A 82 -0.12 1.03 -15.49
CA ALA A 82 -1.33 0.73 -14.73
C ALA A 82 -1.11 0.98 -13.22
N LEU A 83 -0.03 0.45 -12.65
CA LEU A 83 0.30 0.66 -11.23
C LEU A 83 0.57 2.14 -10.90
N ALA A 84 1.24 2.88 -11.80
CA ALA A 84 1.48 4.31 -11.61
C ALA A 84 0.18 5.13 -11.63
N LEU A 85 -0.78 4.77 -12.49
CA LEU A 85 -2.10 5.41 -12.54
C LEU A 85 -2.90 5.14 -11.26
N GLU A 86 -2.88 3.90 -10.78
CA GLU A 86 -3.52 3.51 -9.52
C GLU A 86 -2.91 4.27 -8.33
N ALA A 87 -1.57 4.28 -8.22
CA ALA A 87 -0.87 5.02 -7.17
C ALA A 87 -1.20 6.52 -7.18
N ARG A 88 -1.31 7.12 -8.38
CA ARG A 88 -1.75 8.52 -8.53
C ARG A 88 -3.19 8.73 -8.08
N ALA A 89 -4.10 7.82 -8.42
CA ALA A 89 -5.49 7.89 -8.00
C ALA A 89 -5.60 7.78 -6.46
N ALA A 90 -4.83 6.87 -5.86
CA ALA A 90 -4.75 6.71 -4.41
C ALA A 90 -4.26 7.99 -3.72
N LEU A 91 -3.18 8.61 -4.22
CA LEU A 91 -2.64 9.86 -3.68
C LEU A 91 -3.61 11.05 -3.86
N GLY A 92 -4.42 11.05 -4.91
CA GLY A 92 -5.44 12.09 -5.17
C GLY A 92 -6.69 12.00 -4.30
N SER A 93 -6.89 10.90 -3.57
CA SER A 93 -8.10 10.65 -2.77
C SER A 93 -8.21 11.53 -1.52
N SER A 94 -7.14 12.23 -1.13
CA SER A 94 -7.09 13.11 0.04
C SER A 94 -8.22 14.15 0.05
N GLY A 95 -8.56 14.72 -1.11
CA GLY A 95 -9.65 15.70 -1.19
C GLY A 95 -11.05 15.10 -0.96
N ILE A 96 -11.27 13.82 -1.29
CA ILE A 96 -12.54 13.14 -1.02
C ILE A 96 -12.67 12.83 0.46
N ILE A 97 -11.56 12.35 1.07
CA ILE A 97 -11.49 12.08 2.50
C ILE A 97 -11.73 13.36 3.30
N GLU A 98 -11.06 14.46 2.92
CA GLU A 98 -11.22 15.76 3.58
C GLU A 98 -12.67 16.25 3.53
N ARG A 99 -13.31 16.20 2.35
CA ARG A 99 -14.74 16.55 2.22
C ARG A 99 -15.64 15.65 3.05
N GLY A 100 -15.32 14.36 3.15
CA GLY A 100 -16.04 13.42 4.00
C GLY A 100 -15.92 13.77 5.48
N LEU A 101 -14.72 14.14 5.92
CA LEU A 101 -14.47 14.61 7.29
C LEU A 101 -15.20 15.91 7.57
N GLN A 102 -15.09 16.91 6.70
CA GLN A 102 -15.82 18.18 6.83
C GLN A 102 -17.33 17.96 6.90
N LYS A 103 -17.87 17.07 6.07
CA LYS A 103 -19.31 16.75 6.08
C LYS A 103 -19.75 16.06 7.38
N ALA A 104 -18.90 15.24 7.98
CA ALA A 104 -19.23 14.46 9.18
C ALA A 104 -18.95 15.22 10.50
N LEU A 105 -17.94 16.08 10.50
CA LEU A 105 -17.38 16.73 11.70
C LEU A 105 -17.52 18.25 11.70
N GLY A 106 -17.94 18.87 10.59
CA GLY A 106 -18.01 20.32 10.41
C GLY A 106 -16.81 20.89 9.65
N GLU A 107 -16.97 22.08 9.07
CA GLU A 107 -15.91 22.71 8.26
C GLU A 107 -14.67 23.10 9.10
N ASP A 108 -14.89 23.43 10.38
CA ASP A 108 -13.85 23.89 11.30
C ASP A 108 -13.19 22.75 12.12
N TYR A 109 -13.52 21.48 11.84
CA TYR A 109 -13.05 20.33 12.64
C TYR A 109 -11.52 20.27 12.77
N ALA A 110 -10.80 20.67 11.71
CA ALA A 110 -9.35 20.64 11.69
C ALA A 110 -8.74 21.66 12.68
N GLN A 111 -9.42 22.80 12.87
CA GLN A 111 -9.01 23.84 13.80
C GLN A 111 -9.31 23.43 15.25
N GLU A 112 -10.50 22.91 15.51
CA GLU A 112 -10.86 22.35 16.83
C GLU A 112 -9.92 21.21 17.25
N LEU A 113 -9.55 20.35 16.30
CA LEU A 113 -8.60 19.27 16.53
C LEU A 113 -7.20 19.82 16.87
N HIS A 114 -6.75 20.88 16.18
CA HIS A 114 -5.44 21.49 16.44
C HIS A 114 -5.39 22.15 17.83
N GLU A 115 -6.48 22.77 18.26
CA GLU A 115 -6.59 23.40 19.59
C GLU A 115 -6.64 22.35 20.71
N THR A 116 -7.34 21.23 20.49
CA THR A 116 -7.46 20.14 21.45
C THR A 116 -6.22 19.24 21.49
N ALA A 117 -5.57 19.04 20.35
CA ALA A 117 -4.36 18.23 20.24
C ALA A 117 -3.14 19.03 20.74
N HIS A 118 -2.94 19.07 22.05
CA HIS A 118 -1.74 19.66 22.65
C HIS A 118 -0.47 19.07 22.02
N SER A 119 0.20 19.85 21.17
CA SER A 119 1.60 19.68 20.72
C SER A 119 2.00 18.40 19.97
N ALA A 120 1.06 17.60 19.47
CA ALA A 120 1.41 16.47 18.62
C ALA A 120 1.55 16.94 17.16
N PRO A 121 2.73 16.82 16.51
CA PRO A 121 2.84 17.14 15.11
C PRO A 121 1.93 16.20 14.31
N MET A 122 0.96 16.76 13.57
CA MET A 122 0.13 16.04 12.59
C MET A 122 0.93 15.57 11.35
N ARG A 123 2.24 15.84 11.30
CA ARG A 123 3.11 15.33 10.25
C ARG A 123 3.50 13.89 10.56
N VAL A 124 3.32 13.03 9.57
CA VAL A 124 3.87 11.68 9.60
C VAL A 124 5.39 11.79 9.67
N ASP A 125 5.96 11.39 10.80
CA ASP A 125 7.40 11.22 10.94
C ASP A 125 7.82 9.99 10.11
N TRP A 126 8.14 10.23 8.84
CA TRP A 126 8.63 9.21 7.90
C TRP A 126 9.73 8.29 8.45
N PRO A 127 10.71 8.77 9.25
CA PRO A 127 11.73 7.90 9.85
C PRO A 127 11.15 6.90 10.86
N TYR A 128 10.00 7.21 11.47
CA TYR A 128 9.32 6.35 12.44
C TYR A 128 8.41 5.32 11.77
N VAL A 129 7.83 5.64 10.60
CA VAL A 129 7.04 4.69 9.80
C VAL A 129 7.89 3.49 9.34
N LEU A 130 9.18 3.71 9.09
CA LEU A 130 10.11 2.66 8.68
C LEU A 130 10.48 1.68 9.82
N LYS A 131 10.10 1.97 11.08
CA LYS A 131 10.35 1.07 12.21
C LYS A 131 9.17 0.11 12.38
N VAL A 132 9.34 -1.10 11.86
CA VAL A 132 8.36 -2.21 11.86
C VAL A 132 7.95 -2.67 13.28
N PHE A 133 8.79 -2.42 14.29
CA PHE A 133 8.52 -2.81 15.68
C PHE A 133 7.98 -1.64 16.51
N PRO A 134 6.96 -1.86 17.36
CA PRO A 134 6.30 -0.79 18.09
C PRO A 134 7.24 -0.10 19.07
N ILE A 135 7.51 1.19 18.81
CA ILE A 135 8.32 2.04 19.68
C ILE A 135 7.43 2.48 20.84
N ARG A 136 7.75 2.05 22.06
CA ARG A 136 7.19 2.64 23.28
C ARG A 136 7.51 4.14 23.26
N ARG A 137 6.50 4.99 23.01
CA ARG A 137 6.68 6.44 23.15
C ARG A 137 6.85 6.79 24.63
N ARG A 138 7.94 7.49 24.96
CA ARG A 138 8.11 8.10 26.28
C ARG A 138 6.98 9.12 26.47
N GLY A 139 6.31 9.08 27.63
CA GLY A 139 5.15 9.92 27.94
C GLY A 139 3.78 9.30 27.62
N VAL A 140 3.72 8.10 27.02
CA VAL A 140 2.43 7.40 26.80
C VAL A 140 2.18 6.42 27.93
N VAL A 141 1.17 6.69 28.76
CA VAL A 141 0.66 5.76 29.78
C VAL A 141 -0.42 4.91 29.14
N ARG A 142 -0.22 3.58 29.12
CA ARG A 142 -1.24 2.66 28.62
C ARG A 142 -2.13 2.21 29.76
N HIS A 143 -3.36 2.71 29.79
CA HIS A 143 -4.42 2.15 30.61
C HIS A 143 -4.94 0.86 29.95
N ARG A 144 -5.12 -0.20 30.73
CA ARG A 144 -5.72 -1.48 30.32
C ARG A 144 -6.71 -1.90 31.40
N ASN A 145 -7.65 -2.75 31.03
CA ASN A 145 -8.74 -3.24 31.87
C ASN A 145 -9.71 -2.12 32.32
N ILE A 146 -10.00 -1.17 31.43
CA ILE A 146 -10.93 -0.09 31.75
C ILE A 146 -12.34 -0.69 31.84
N GLN A 147 -12.95 -0.59 33.02
CA GLN A 147 -14.27 -1.14 33.27
C GLN A 147 -15.33 -0.18 32.75
N TYR A 148 -15.89 -0.48 31.58
CA TYR A 148 -16.94 0.35 30.96
C TYR A 148 -18.35 -0.03 31.45
N GLN A 149 -18.49 -1.16 32.15
CA GLN A 149 -19.75 -1.57 32.75
C GLN A 149 -19.56 -2.14 34.16
N ALA A 150 -20.42 -1.73 35.09
CA ALA A 150 -20.37 -2.07 36.51
C ALA A 150 -20.90 -3.50 36.82
N SER A 151 -20.42 -4.52 36.09
CA SER A 151 -20.79 -5.93 36.34
C SER A 151 -19.67 -6.74 37.01
N GLY A 152 -18.46 -6.19 37.14
CA GLY A 152 -17.28 -6.88 37.67
C GLY A 152 -16.72 -8.00 36.77
N GLN A 153 -17.39 -8.33 35.67
CA GLN A 153 -16.98 -9.42 34.80
C GLN A 153 -15.78 -9.03 33.92
N ARG A 154 -14.85 -9.97 33.71
CA ARG A 154 -13.68 -9.76 32.82
C ARG A 154 -14.05 -9.39 31.38
N ARG A 155 -15.22 -9.85 30.89
CA ARG A 155 -15.71 -9.52 29.54
C ARG A 155 -16.09 -8.05 29.39
N HIS A 156 -16.22 -7.30 30.47
CA HIS A 156 -16.68 -5.91 30.50
C HIS A 156 -15.51 -4.95 30.80
N ARG A 157 -14.29 -5.38 30.47
CA ARG A 157 -13.05 -4.61 30.62
C ARG A 157 -12.38 -4.50 29.24
N LEU A 158 -12.01 -3.27 28.85
CA LEU A 158 -11.25 -2.93 27.63
C LEU A 158 -9.74 -3.04 27.84
#